data_AF-A0ABD7X084-F1
#
_entry.id   AF-A0ABD7X084-F1
#
_cell.length_a   1.000
_cell.length_b   1.000
_cell.length_c   1.000
_cell.angle_alpha   90.00
_cell.angle_beta   90.00
_cell.angle_gamma   90.00
#
_symmetry.space_group_name_H-M   'P 1'
#
loop_
_entity.id
_entity.type
_entity.pdbx_description
1 polymer ?
#
loop_
_entity_poly.entity_id
_entity_poly.type
_entity_poly.pdbx_seq_one_letter_code
_entity_poly.pdbx_strand_id
1 'polypeptide(L)'
;MKKRRLDFIFLFIILLSIYAFFFTSIDIHWKYALVGLYGVIIFICMYSLMLENRTPESTLVWMYVLFFFPVAGFFFYLYSGQLYLKGHMFKKKRMHNREMLRKMADKETTPDLSTLQSHQRYFAQYLQCVSLTKMNVHTKTYVLKNGQETFNEIKKHLQSAKHFIHMEYYMFHSDSLGKEIIDILIKKASEGIEVRFTFDTMGSFTLSGSDIKRMKKANIKVHPFLPIKYGFFNQKFNFRNHRKIVVIDGEVGFVGGLNVGDEYLGKNKKIGFWRDTHLMLKGESVQTLHSIFMFDWEYVSGECLINNEAYTKPHPVEGEGFVQAVATGPDTQENMSDYYYTMITSATKSIWISTPYFVPNEAIRTALRIAARKGVEVRIMVPEINDGFLTQYGTRSYFAELLRCGIEVYSYRKGFLHQKIVIIDGDMASVGTANMDMRSFHLNFEVNAFLIEGETIQTLIKNYEEDMEDSHLIKPVAFYKRSLVERSKESFARLFSGVL
;
A
#
# COMPACT_ATOMS: atom_id res chain seq x y z
N MET A 1 2.89 21.22 13.27
CA MET A 1 2.33 22.52 12.80
C MET A 1 3.18 23.72 13.20
N LYS A 2 3.61 23.86 14.46
CA LYS A 2 4.48 24.98 14.89
C LYS A 2 5.82 25.05 14.13
N LYS A 3 6.54 23.92 14.02
CA LYS A 3 7.78 23.81 13.22
C LYS A 3 7.62 24.27 11.77
N ARG A 4 6.55 23.81 11.10
CA ARG A 4 6.27 24.17 9.71
C ARG A 4 6.02 25.66 9.49
N ARG A 5 5.33 26.32 10.43
CA ARG A 5 5.15 27.78 10.37
C ARG A 5 6.51 28.49 10.48
N LEU A 6 7.41 27.97 11.31
CA LEU A 6 8.77 28.48 11.45
C LEU A 6 9.58 28.32 10.16
N ASP A 7 9.51 27.16 9.49
CA ASP A 7 10.26 26.94 8.26
C ASP A 7 9.80 27.84 7.10
N PHE A 8 8.50 28.16 7.00
CA PHE A 8 8.00 29.15 6.04
C PHE A 8 8.42 30.58 6.40
N ILE A 9 8.48 30.91 7.69
CA ILE A 9 9.04 32.19 8.16
C ILE A 9 10.53 32.27 7.76
N PHE A 10 11.29 31.20 7.94
CA PHE A 10 12.68 31.12 7.52
C PHE A 10 12.84 31.31 6.02
N LEU A 11 12.01 30.68 5.18
CA LEU A 11 12.03 30.93 3.74
C LEU A 11 11.79 32.41 3.41
N PHE A 12 10.80 33.03 4.04
CA PHE A 12 10.49 34.43 3.81
C PHE A 12 11.66 35.35 4.21
N ILE A 13 12.28 35.08 5.37
CA ILE A 13 13.48 35.80 5.83
C ILE A 13 14.64 35.60 4.85
N ILE A 14 14.88 34.38 4.37
CA ILE A 14 15.93 34.09 3.38
C ILE A 14 15.69 34.89 2.09
N LEU A 15 14.47 34.87 1.55
CA LEU A 15 14.13 35.58 0.32
C LEU A 15 14.29 37.10 0.47
N LEU A 16 13.83 37.67 1.58
CA LEU A 16 14.02 39.09 1.90
C LEU A 16 15.50 39.45 2.05
N SER A 17 16.27 38.62 2.75
CA SER A 17 17.70 38.85 2.99
C SER A 17 18.47 38.85 1.66
N ILE A 18 18.12 37.97 0.74
CA ILE A 18 18.74 37.89 -0.59
C ILE A 18 18.34 39.10 -1.44
N TYR A 19 17.06 39.47 -1.42
CA TYR A 19 16.61 40.67 -2.10
C TYR A 19 17.36 41.91 -1.61
N ALA A 20 17.47 42.09 -0.29
CA ALA A 20 18.22 43.18 0.31
C ALA A 20 19.70 43.14 -0.07
N PHE A 21 20.34 41.97 -0.05
CA PHE A 21 21.76 41.84 -0.36
C PHE A 21 22.12 42.26 -1.81
N PHE A 22 21.32 41.84 -2.79
CA PHE A 22 21.61 42.05 -4.22
C PHE A 22 20.97 43.30 -4.83
N PHE A 23 19.78 43.69 -4.37
CA PHE A 23 18.97 44.72 -5.03
C PHE A 23 18.85 46.02 -4.24
N THR A 24 19.54 46.14 -3.11
CA THR A 24 19.58 47.38 -2.33
C THR A 24 21.00 47.85 -2.07
N SER A 25 21.15 49.16 -1.89
CA SER A 25 22.41 49.85 -1.60
C SER A 25 22.70 49.92 -0.10
N ILE A 26 22.37 48.86 0.64
CA ILE A 26 22.69 48.75 2.07
C ILE A 26 24.19 48.62 2.30
N ASP A 27 24.63 49.13 3.45
CA ASP A 27 26.03 49.11 3.88
C ASP A 27 26.60 47.67 3.98
N ILE A 28 27.90 47.53 3.76
CA ILE A 28 28.61 46.24 3.74
C ILE A 28 28.50 45.48 5.08
N HIS A 29 28.43 46.18 6.21
CA HIS A 29 28.24 45.56 7.53
C HIS A 29 26.87 44.86 7.63
N TRP A 30 25.82 45.47 7.07
CA TRP A 30 24.50 44.86 7.00
C TRP A 30 24.48 43.65 6.05
N LYS A 31 25.25 43.70 4.96
CA LYS A 31 25.41 42.53 4.07
C LYS A 31 26.04 41.34 4.78
N TYR A 32 27.08 41.55 5.60
CA TYR A 32 27.65 40.49 6.43
C TYR A 32 26.66 39.96 7.48
N ALA A 33 25.87 40.85 8.10
CA ALA A 33 24.83 40.44 9.05
C ALA A 33 23.76 39.54 8.40
N LEU A 34 23.34 39.84 7.15
CA LEU A 34 22.39 39.02 6.40
C LEU A 34 22.97 37.63 6.04
N VAL A 35 24.25 37.55 5.68
CA VAL A 35 24.93 36.26 5.45
C VAL A 35 25.03 35.45 6.74
N GLY A 36 25.36 36.10 7.86
CA GLY A 36 25.36 35.47 9.19
C GLY A 36 23.97 34.93 9.58
N LEU A 37 22.92 35.72 9.37
CA LEU A 37 21.54 35.30 9.60
C LEU A 37 21.16 34.08 8.75
N TYR A 38 21.53 34.06 7.48
CA TYR A 38 21.35 32.91 6.61
C TYR A 38 22.05 31.65 7.16
N GLY A 39 23.31 31.79 7.57
CA GLY A 39 24.08 30.70 8.18
C GLY A 39 23.43 30.14 9.45
N VAL A 40 22.91 31.01 10.31
CA VAL A 40 22.17 30.63 11.53
C VAL A 40 20.90 29.85 11.17
N ILE A 41 20.12 30.30 10.18
CA ILE A 41 18.90 29.60 9.74
C ILE A 41 19.22 28.20 9.22
N ILE A 42 20.26 28.07 8.39
CA ILE A 42 20.71 26.76 7.87
C ILE A 42 21.18 25.87 9.01
N PHE A 43 21.97 26.39 9.96
CA PHE A 43 22.42 25.65 11.13
C PHE A 43 21.24 25.15 11.98
N ILE A 44 20.24 26.01 12.26
CA ILE A 44 19.02 25.62 12.98
C ILE A 44 18.30 24.49 12.23
N CYS A 45 18.18 24.58 10.90
CA CYS A 45 17.54 23.55 10.10
C CYS A 45 18.31 22.23 10.11
N MET A 46 19.63 22.27 9.98
CA MET A 46 20.51 21.10 10.06
C MET A 46 20.45 20.44 11.44
N TYR A 47 20.53 21.23 12.53
CA TYR A 47 20.37 20.72 13.89
C TYR A 47 18.98 20.11 14.09
N SER A 48 17.94 20.78 13.57
CA SER A 48 16.58 20.27 13.62
C SER A 48 16.42 18.95 12.85
N LEU A 49 17.10 18.79 11.71
CA LEU A 49 17.15 17.54 10.95
C LEU A 49 17.84 16.41 11.74
N MET A 50 18.92 16.72 12.46
CA MET A 50 19.59 15.74 13.33
C MET A 50 18.67 15.24 14.45
N LEU A 51 17.86 16.14 15.03
CA LEU A 51 16.90 15.80 16.08
C LEU A 51 15.69 14.98 15.59
N GLU A 52 15.51 14.82 14.27
CA GLU A 52 14.37 14.08 13.72
C GLU A 52 14.56 12.56 13.70
N ASN A 53 15.71 12.04 14.14
CA ASN A 53 16.01 10.60 14.21
C ASN A 53 15.69 9.83 12.91
N ARG A 54 15.96 10.46 11.76
CA ARG A 54 15.89 9.80 10.46
C ARG A 54 17.11 8.90 10.28
N THR A 55 17.04 8.01 9.28
CA THR A 55 18.22 7.23 8.85
C THR A 55 19.40 8.18 8.55
N PRO A 56 20.62 7.87 9.00
CA PRO A 56 21.79 8.73 8.82
C PRO A 56 21.97 9.21 7.37
N GLU A 57 21.75 8.33 6.40
CA GLU A 57 21.88 8.61 4.98
C GLU A 57 20.90 9.71 4.53
N SER A 58 19.64 9.63 4.95
CA SER A 58 18.62 10.64 4.64
C SER A 58 18.94 11.99 5.29
N THR A 59 19.37 11.97 6.56
CA THR A 59 19.77 13.19 7.28
C THR A 59 20.94 13.88 6.58
N LEU A 60 21.98 13.12 6.23
CA LEU A 60 23.16 13.63 5.53
C LEU A 60 22.82 14.17 4.15
N VAL A 61 21.98 13.49 3.37
CA VAL A 61 21.54 13.99 2.05
C VAL A 61 20.86 15.35 2.18
N TRP A 62 19.95 15.53 3.14
CA TRP A 62 19.27 16.82 3.33
C TRP A 62 20.21 17.89 3.88
N MET A 63 21.16 17.53 4.74
CA MET A 63 22.21 18.44 5.19
C MET A 63 23.08 18.92 4.01
N TYR A 64 23.48 18.01 3.11
CA TYR A 64 24.24 18.36 1.90
C TYR A 64 23.42 19.21 0.93
N VAL A 65 22.14 18.91 0.73
CA VAL A 65 21.26 19.73 -0.11
C VAL A 65 21.13 21.16 0.43
N LEU A 66 20.94 21.31 1.75
CA LEU A 66 20.86 22.62 2.40
C LEU A 66 22.20 23.38 2.35
N PHE A 67 23.32 22.66 2.44
CA PHE A 67 24.66 23.25 2.44
C PHE A 67 25.14 23.67 1.03
N PHE A 68 25.04 22.77 0.05
CA PHE A 68 25.57 23.00 -1.30
C PHE A 68 24.63 23.76 -2.23
N PHE A 69 23.32 23.77 -1.95
CA PHE A 69 22.34 24.49 -2.76
C PHE A 69 21.59 25.52 -1.92
N PRO A 70 22.20 26.69 -1.64
CA PRO A 70 21.53 27.75 -0.93
C PRO A 70 20.22 28.15 -1.60
N VAL A 71 19.17 28.42 -0.81
CA VAL A 71 17.80 28.76 -1.26
C VAL A 71 17.07 27.64 -2.00
N ALA A 72 17.63 27.13 -3.10
CA ALA A 72 17.03 26.07 -3.89
C ALA A 72 16.90 24.79 -3.05
N GLY A 73 17.96 24.41 -2.34
CA GLY A 73 17.96 23.29 -1.40
C GLY A 73 16.99 23.51 -0.23
N PHE A 74 16.83 24.74 0.24
CA PHE A 74 15.82 25.07 1.26
C PHE A 74 14.38 24.89 0.73
N PHE A 75 14.13 25.31 -0.51
CA PHE A 75 12.85 25.11 -1.18
C PHE A 75 12.54 23.62 -1.36
N PHE A 76 13.52 22.82 -1.81
CA PHE A 76 13.39 21.36 -1.91
C PHE A 76 13.21 20.70 -0.53
N TYR A 77 13.90 21.19 0.50
CA TYR A 77 13.77 20.70 1.87
C TYR A 77 12.36 20.90 2.42
N LEU A 78 11.75 22.07 2.19
CA LEU A 78 10.36 22.33 2.60
C LEU A 78 9.36 21.37 1.94
N TYR A 79 9.62 20.98 0.70
CA TYR A 79 8.71 20.14 -0.08
C TYR A 79 8.91 18.64 0.18
N SER A 80 10.12 18.16 -0.08
CA SER A 80 10.50 16.74 -0.05
C SER A 80 11.28 16.40 1.22
N GLY A 81 12.05 17.35 1.75
CA GLY A 81 12.88 17.10 2.92
C GLY A 81 12.14 16.97 4.22
N GLN A 82 10.81 17.05 4.25
CA GLN A 82 9.99 16.81 5.43
C GLN A 82 9.13 15.54 5.32
N LEU A 83 9.27 14.77 4.23
CA LEU A 83 8.53 13.52 3.93
C LEU A 83 8.54 12.49 5.06
N TYR A 84 9.57 12.51 5.90
CA TYR A 84 9.82 11.48 6.92
C TYR A 84 9.21 11.77 8.29
N LEU A 85 8.35 12.79 8.43
CA LEU A 85 7.53 12.96 9.63
C LEU A 85 6.40 11.90 9.67
N LYS A 86 6.81 10.62 9.74
CA LYS A 86 5.95 9.44 9.84
C LYS A 86 4.90 9.64 10.93
N GLY A 87 3.66 9.33 10.60
CA GLY A 87 2.56 9.11 11.55
C GLY A 87 2.08 10.31 12.37
N HIS A 88 2.70 11.49 12.31
CA HIS A 88 2.21 12.66 13.07
C HIS A 88 0.89 13.18 12.52
N MET A 89 0.73 13.16 11.20
CA MET A 89 -0.50 13.60 10.53
C MET A 89 -1.70 12.71 10.87
N PHE A 90 -1.46 11.41 11.05
CA PHE A 90 -2.49 10.41 11.31
C PHE A 90 -2.49 9.92 12.75
N LYS A 91 -1.70 10.53 13.66
CA LYS A 91 -1.57 10.11 15.05
C LYS A 91 -2.93 10.04 15.76
N LYS A 92 -3.80 11.02 15.55
CA LYS A 92 -5.15 11.02 16.13
C LYS A 92 -5.99 9.85 15.64
N LYS A 93 -6.06 9.66 14.31
CA LYS A 93 -6.75 8.51 13.68
C LYS A 93 -6.20 7.19 14.23
N ARG A 94 -4.88 7.03 14.26
CA ARG A 94 -4.22 5.83 14.77
C ARG A 94 -4.59 5.50 16.22
N MET A 95 -4.51 6.50 17.11
CA MET A 95 -4.82 6.28 18.53
C MET A 95 -6.30 5.91 18.72
N HIS A 96 -7.20 6.59 18.01
CA HIS A 96 -8.63 6.31 18.02
C HIS A 96 -8.95 4.91 17.50
N ASN A 97 -8.46 4.56 16.31
CA ASN A 97 -8.63 3.23 15.70
C ASN A 97 -8.12 2.12 16.63
N ARG A 98 -6.94 2.32 17.22
CA ARG A 98 -6.34 1.37 18.16
C ARG A 98 -7.18 1.16 19.41
N GLU A 99 -7.74 2.22 19.96
CA GLU A 99 -8.64 2.13 21.12
C GLU A 99 -9.90 1.34 20.76
N MET A 100 -10.50 1.61 19.60
CA MET A 100 -11.69 0.90 19.13
C MET A 100 -11.41 -0.58 18.87
N LEU A 101 -10.31 -0.90 18.18
CA LEU A 101 -9.91 -2.29 17.92
C LEU A 101 -9.65 -3.06 19.21
N ARG A 102 -9.02 -2.44 20.23
CA ARG A 102 -8.84 -3.07 21.55
C ARG A 102 -10.17 -3.42 22.20
N LYS A 103 -11.13 -2.48 22.21
CA LYS A 103 -12.48 -2.73 22.76
C LYS A 103 -13.21 -3.87 22.06
N MET A 104 -12.94 -4.08 20.76
CA MET A 104 -13.47 -5.22 20.00
C MET A 104 -12.74 -6.51 20.37
N ALA A 105 -11.41 -6.50 20.38
CA ALA A 105 -10.58 -7.65 20.71
C ALA A 105 -10.82 -8.17 22.14
N ASP A 106 -11.04 -7.29 23.12
CA ASP A 106 -11.30 -7.67 24.52
C ASP A 106 -12.61 -8.47 24.70
N LYS A 107 -13.53 -8.40 23.74
CA LYS A 107 -14.81 -9.11 23.77
C LYS A 107 -14.76 -10.47 23.07
N GLU A 108 -13.67 -10.78 22.37
CA GLU A 108 -13.59 -11.92 21.47
C GLU A 108 -12.64 -12.99 21.99
N THR A 109 -12.98 -14.25 21.74
CA THR A 109 -12.13 -15.40 22.09
C THR A 109 -11.00 -15.54 21.07
N THR A 110 -9.78 -15.70 21.58
CA THR A 110 -8.62 -16.03 20.74
C THR A 110 -8.72 -17.48 20.26
N PRO A 111 -8.48 -17.75 18.97
CA PRO A 111 -8.52 -19.11 18.47
C PRO A 111 -7.35 -19.93 19.03
N ASP A 112 -7.57 -21.24 19.19
CA ASP A 112 -6.52 -22.16 19.62
C ASP A 112 -5.49 -22.36 18.49
N LEU A 113 -4.23 -22.09 18.79
CA LEU A 113 -3.10 -22.25 17.86
C LEU A 113 -2.33 -23.57 18.09
N SER A 114 -2.81 -24.44 18.99
CA SER A 114 -2.16 -25.70 19.35
C SER A 114 -2.09 -26.71 18.20
N THR A 115 -2.99 -26.59 17.22
CA THR A 115 -3.07 -27.45 16.04
C THR A 115 -2.07 -27.05 14.94
N LEU A 116 -1.62 -25.79 14.93
CA LEU A 116 -0.70 -25.27 13.91
C LEU A 116 0.70 -25.90 14.04
N GLN A 117 1.34 -26.14 12.90
CA GLN A 117 2.74 -26.55 12.82
C GLN A 117 3.67 -25.47 13.40
N SER A 118 4.90 -25.84 13.78
CA SER A 118 5.81 -24.93 14.49
C SER A 118 6.10 -23.62 13.73
N HIS A 119 6.29 -23.67 12.41
CA HIS A 119 6.54 -22.47 11.62
C HIS A 119 5.27 -21.61 11.41
N GLN A 120 4.10 -22.25 11.27
CA GLN A 120 2.82 -21.56 11.19
C GLN A 120 2.52 -20.85 12.50
N ARG A 121 2.72 -21.54 13.63
CA ARG A 121 2.55 -21.00 14.98
C ARG A 121 3.48 -19.82 15.25
N TYR A 122 4.72 -19.87 14.77
CA TYR A 122 5.66 -18.75 14.89
C TYR A 122 5.10 -17.46 14.27
N PHE A 123 4.55 -17.55 13.06
CA PHE A 123 3.91 -16.41 12.40
C PHE A 123 2.58 -16.03 13.05
N ALA A 124 1.73 -17.00 13.39
CA ALA A 124 0.44 -16.77 14.03
C ALA A 124 0.57 -16.06 15.39
N GLN A 125 1.57 -16.43 16.20
CA GLN A 125 1.86 -15.76 17.47
C GLN A 125 2.28 -14.30 17.25
N TYR A 126 3.13 -14.04 16.25
CA TYR A 126 3.49 -12.67 15.89
C TYR A 126 2.24 -11.86 15.50
N LEU A 127 1.37 -12.42 14.64
CA LEU A 127 0.12 -11.77 14.25
C LEU A 127 -0.77 -11.45 15.45
N GLN A 128 -0.91 -12.37 16.41
CA GLN A 128 -1.72 -12.15 17.62
C GLN A 128 -1.14 -11.08 18.55
N CYS A 129 0.19 -10.98 18.65
CA CYS A 129 0.82 -9.99 19.53
C CYS A 129 0.82 -8.57 18.93
N VAL A 130 0.89 -8.47 17.61
CA VAL A 130 1.19 -7.21 16.92
C VAL A 130 -0.04 -6.64 16.23
N SER A 131 -0.89 -7.48 15.62
CA SER A 131 -2.15 -7.02 15.07
C SER A 131 -3.22 -6.95 16.16
N LEU A 132 -4.02 -5.88 16.13
CA LEU A 132 -5.22 -5.75 16.97
C LEU A 132 -6.48 -6.30 16.29
N THR A 133 -6.33 -6.92 15.12
CA THR A 133 -7.42 -7.60 14.42
C THR A 133 -7.43 -9.09 14.77
N LYS A 134 -8.62 -9.71 14.78
CA LYS A 134 -8.78 -11.11 15.13
C LYS A 134 -8.36 -12.04 13.99
N MET A 135 -7.75 -13.16 14.37
CA MET A 135 -7.59 -14.33 13.50
C MET A 135 -8.88 -15.17 13.54
N ASN A 136 -9.50 -15.35 12.38
CA ASN A 136 -10.83 -15.97 12.28
C ASN A 136 -10.73 -17.39 11.73
N VAL A 137 -11.49 -18.32 12.31
CA VAL A 137 -11.60 -19.72 11.86
C VAL A 137 -12.96 -20.01 11.20
N HIS A 138 -13.95 -19.13 11.39
CA HIS A 138 -15.26 -19.24 10.75
C HIS A 138 -15.36 -18.32 9.53
N THR A 139 -14.38 -18.46 8.63
CA THR A 139 -14.28 -17.70 7.38
C THR A 139 -13.91 -18.62 6.23
N LYS A 140 -14.63 -18.46 5.13
CA LYS A 140 -14.32 -19.09 3.85
C LYS A 140 -13.85 -18.04 2.85
N THR A 141 -12.82 -18.37 2.10
CA THR A 141 -12.19 -17.47 1.13
C THR A 141 -12.20 -18.10 -0.26
N TYR A 142 -12.25 -17.27 -1.29
CA TYR A 142 -12.30 -17.70 -2.68
C TYR A 142 -11.34 -16.85 -3.51
N VAL A 143 -10.49 -17.50 -4.30
CA VAL A 143 -9.55 -16.83 -5.21
C VAL A 143 -10.27 -16.41 -6.48
N LEU A 144 -10.13 -15.14 -6.86
CA LEU A 144 -10.57 -14.58 -8.13
C LEU A 144 -9.32 -14.24 -8.94
N LYS A 145 -9.14 -14.89 -10.10
CA LYS A 145 -7.85 -14.97 -10.82
C LYS A 145 -7.56 -13.75 -11.70
N ASN A 146 -8.55 -12.95 -12.03
CA ASN A 146 -8.37 -11.82 -12.95
C ASN A 146 -9.50 -10.81 -12.80
N GLY A 147 -9.43 -9.71 -13.55
CA GLY A 147 -10.47 -8.69 -13.57
C GLY A 147 -11.84 -9.21 -13.99
N GLN A 148 -11.90 -10.13 -14.96
CA GLN A 148 -13.19 -10.64 -15.45
C GLN A 148 -13.93 -11.43 -14.37
N GLU A 149 -13.27 -12.37 -13.70
CA GLU A 149 -13.85 -13.12 -12.58
C GLU A 149 -14.20 -12.19 -11.41
N THR A 150 -13.28 -11.28 -11.07
CA THR A 150 -13.44 -10.38 -9.92
C THR A 150 -14.63 -9.45 -10.10
N PHE A 151 -14.70 -8.73 -11.21
CA PHE A 151 -15.78 -7.76 -11.42
C PHE A 151 -17.11 -8.43 -11.72
N ASN A 152 -17.12 -9.67 -12.25
CA ASN A 152 -18.37 -10.44 -12.36
C ASN A 152 -18.94 -10.77 -10.99
N GLU A 153 -18.13 -11.31 -10.07
CA GLU A 153 -18.59 -11.63 -8.71
C GLU A 153 -18.94 -10.38 -7.89
N ILE A 154 -18.15 -9.30 -8.01
CA ILE A 154 -18.49 -8.02 -7.38
C ILE A 154 -19.85 -7.52 -7.88
N LYS A 155 -20.07 -7.43 -9.20
CA LYS A 155 -21.34 -6.93 -9.76
C LYS A 155 -22.53 -7.78 -9.34
N LYS A 156 -22.39 -9.11 -9.39
CA LYS A 156 -23.40 -10.07 -8.93
C LYS A 156 -23.78 -9.84 -7.47
N HIS A 157 -22.79 -9.69 -6.59
CA HIS A 157 -23.05 -9.47 -5.18
C HIS A 157 -23.62 -8.07 -4.88
N LEU A 158 -23.17 -7.03 -5.58
CA LEU A 158 -23.73 -5.68 -5.48
C LEU A 158 -25.23 -5.66 -5.84
N GLN A 159 -25.61 -6.37 -6.91
CA GLN A 159 -27.01 -6.48 -7.33
C GLN A 159 -27.88 -7.18 -6.27
N SER A 160 -27.31 -8.16 -5.55
CA SER A 160 -27.99 -8.93 -4.50
C SER A 160 -28.11 -8.23 -3.14
N ALA A 161 -27.48 -7.06 -2.95
CA ALA A 161 -27.42 -6.37 -1.67
C ALA A 161 -28.82 -6.03 -1.12
N LYS A 162 -28.99 -6.19 0.20
CA LYS A 162 -30.29 -6.06 0.91
C LYS A 162 -30.33 -4.96 1.96
N HIS A 163 -29.19 -4.56 2.51
CA HIS A 163 -29.11 -3.62 3.62
C HIS A 163 -28.15 -2.47 3.31
N PHE A 164 -26.89 -2.77 2.99
CA PHE A 164 -25.89 -1.75 2.71
C PHE A 164 -24.76 -2.24 1.79
N ILE A 165 -24.14 -1.27 1.11
CA ILE A 165 -22.93 -1.45 0.32
C ILE A 165 -21.91 -0.41 0.78
N HIS A 166 -20.76 -0.89 1.24
CA HIS A 166 -19.62 -0.07 1.63
C HIS A 166 -18.43 -0.37 0.73
N MET A 167 -17.94 0.65 0.03
CA MET A 167 -16.94 0.47 -1.01
C MET A 167 -15.82 1.51 -0.90
N GLU A 168 -14.60 1.03 -1.03
CA GLU A 168 -13.37 1.82 -1.01
C GLU A 168 -12.40 1.35 -2.10
N TYR A 169 -11.88 2.31 -2.87
CA TYR A 169 -10.91 2.04 -3.94
C TYR A 169 -9.81 3.09 -4.04
N TYR A 170 -8.62 2.64 -4.39
CA TYR A 170 -7.51 3.52 -4.78
C TYR A 170 -7.77 4.21 -6.12
N MET A 171 -7.87 3.45 -7.21
CA MET A 171 -8.27 3.99 -8.51
C MET A 171 -9.69 3.54 -8.86
N PHE A 172 -10.50 4.49 -9.31
CA PHE A 172 -11.81 4.26 -9.86
C PHE A 172 -11.99 5.18 -11.08
N HIS A 173 -12.14 4.59 -12.26
CA HIS A 173 -12.24 5.33 -13.51
C HIS A 173 -13.69 5.49 -13.97
N SER A 174 -14.03 6.62 -14.61
CA SER A 174 -15.34 6.85 -15.25
C SER A 174 -15.42 6.23 -16.66
N ASP A 175 -14.93 5.01 -16.83
CA ASP A 175 -14.96 4.26 -18.08
C ASP A 175 -16.12 3.26 -18.13
N SER A 176 -16.10 2.27 -19.03
CA SER A 176 -17.26 1.38 -19.20
C SER A 176 -17.52 0.52 -17.96
N LEU A 177 -16.48 -0.04 -17.35
CA LEU A 177 -16.60 -0.82 -16.11
C LEU A 177 -17.04 0.06 -14.94
N GLY A 178 -16.40 1.22 -14.75
CA GLY A 178 -16.73 2.10 -13.63
C GLY A 178 -18.15 2.64 -13.72
N LYS A 179 -18.62 3.00 -14.92
CA LYS A 179 -20.02 3.42 -15.14
C LYS A 179 -21.01 2.30 -14.85
N GLU A 180 -20.72 1.07 -15.27
CA GLU A 180 -21.58 -0.09 -14.97
C GLU A 180 -21.73 -0.28 -13.45
N ILE A 181 -20.62 -0.20 -12.70
CA ILE A 181 -20.65 -0.29 -11.23
C ILE A 181 -21.44 0.88 -10.63
N ILE A 182 -21.19 2.13 -11.08
CA ILE A 182 -21.93 3.32 -10.63
C ILE A 182 -23.44 3.16 -10.85
N ASP A 183 -23.85 2.64 -12.02
CA ASP A 183 -25.25 2.45 -12.36
C ASP A 183 -25.91 1.39 -11.47
N ILE A 184 -25.19 0.30 -11.13
CA ILE A 184 -25.64 -0.69 -10.14
C ILE A 184 -25.82 -0.03 -8.77
N LEU A 185 -24.82 0.73 -8.30
CA LEU A 185 -24.89 1.41 -7.00
C LEU A 185 -26.06 2.41 -6.93
N ILE A 186 -26.29 3.18 -8.00
CA ILE A 186 -27.41 4.12 -8.12
C ILE A 186 -28.74 3.37 -8.06
N LYS A 187 -28.86 2.25 -8.78
CA LYS A 187 -30.07 1.41 -8.75
C LYS A 187 -30.33 0.90 -7.33
N LYS A 188 -29.33 0.33 -6.67
CA LYS A 188 -29.48 -0.16 -5.28
C LYS A 188 -29.85 0.95 -4.30
N ALA A 189 -29.24 2.13 -4.43
CA ALA A 189 -29.59 3.28 -3.60
C ALA A 189 -31.04 3.75 -3.83
N SER A 190 -31.54 3.69 -5.07
CA SER A 190 -32.95 3.98 -5.38
C SER A 190 -33.94 2.94 -4.84
N GLU A 191 -33.48 1.70 -4.62
CA GLU A 191 -34.23 0.63 -3.95
C GLU A 191 -34.20 0.77 -2.42
N GLY A 192 -33.56 1.82 -1.89
CA GLY A 192 -33.46 2.08 -0.44
C GLY A 192 -32.25 1.44 0.24
N ILE A 193 -31.34 0.80 -0.52
CA ILE A 193 -30.10 0.24 0.03
C ILE A 193 -29.13 1.37 0.38
N GLU A 194 -28.55 1.32 1.57
CA GLU A 194 -27.58 2.32 1.97
C GLU A 194 -26.25 2.13 1.24
N VAL A 195 -25.73 3.17 0.59
CA VAL A 195 -24.47 3.08 -0.14
C VAL A 195 -23.49 4.14 0.33
N ARG A 196 -22.31 3.72 0.79
CA ARG A 196 -21.17 4.58 1.12
C ARG A 196 -19.98 4.24 0.22
N PHE A 197 -19.47 5.26 -0.45
CA PHE A 197 -18.35 5.12 -1.38
C PHE A 197 -17.25 6.13 -1.05
N THR A 198 -16.03 5.64 -0.83
CA THR A 198 -14.83 6.45 -0.67
C THR A 198 -13.77 6.06 -1.69
N PHE A 199 -12.96 7.02 -2.12
CA PHE A 199 -11.93 6.78 -3.13
C PHE A 199 -10.72 7.68 -2.91
N ASP A 200 -9.54 7.23 -3.32
CA ASP A 200 -8.34 8.07 -3.27
C ASP A 200 -8.42 9.20 -4.30
N THR A 201 -8.27 10.45 -3.83
CA THR A 201 -8.40 11.64 -4.70
C THR A 201 -7.41 11.63 -5.87
N MET A 202 -6.18 11.16 -5.64
CA MET A 202 -5.11 11.19 -6.63
C MET A 202 -5.15 9.97 -7.55
N GLY A 203 -5.41 8.79 -6.98
CA GLY A 203 -5.57 7.55 -7.76
C GLY A 203 -6.78 7.61 -8.68
N SER A 204 -7.86 8.25 -8.25
CA SER A 204 -9.12 8.36 -9.01
C SER A 204 -9.30 9.73 -9.68
N PHE A 205 -8.22 10.36 -10.17
CA PHE A 205 -8.28 11.67 -10.80
C PHE A 205 -9.16 11.70 -12.07
N THR A 206 -9.38 10.56 -12.71
CA THR A 206 -10.25 10.40 -13.89
C THR A 206 -11.71 10.14 -13.53
N LEU A 207 -12.06 9.99 -12.24
CA LEU A 207 -13.45 9.88 -11.80
C LEU A 207 -14.14 11.23 -12.03
N SER A 208 -15.13 11.24 -12.92
CA SER A 208 -15.72 12.48 -13.38
C SER A 208 -16.55 13.16 -12.28
N GLY A 209 -16.45 14.49 -12.19
CA GLY A 209 -17.28 15.27 -11.28
C GLY A 209 -18.78 15.12 -11.58
N SER A 210 -19.16 14.83 -12.83
CA SER A 210 -20.53 14.50 -13.22
C SER A 210 -21.01 13.18 -12.62
N ASP A 211 -20.20 12.13 -12.63
CA ASP A 211 -20.58 10.84 -12.05
C ASP A 211 -20.67 10.92 -10.51
N ILE A 212 -19.76 11.67 -9.88
CA ILE A 212 -19.87 11.95 -8.44
C ILE A 212 -21.19 12.67 -8.12
N LYS A 213 -21.59 13.65 -8.94
CA LYS A 213 -22.88 14.34 -8.79
C LYS A 213 -24.07 13.39 -9.01
N ARG A 214 -23.99 12.49 -10.00
CA ARG A 214 -25.03 11.46 -10.26
C ARG A 214 -25.22 10.55 -9.04
N MET A 215 -24.14 10.03 -8.48
CA MET A 215 -24.18 9.20 -7.26
C MET A 215 -24.80 9.94 -6.09
N LYS A 216 -24.36 11.18 -5.81
CA LYS A 216 -24.92 12.00 -4.71
C LYS A 216 -26.40 12.31 -4.90
N LYS A 217 -26.85 12.55 -6.13
CA LYS A 217 -28.27 12.78 -6.45
C LYS A 217 -29.12 11.53 -6.17
N ALA A 218 -28.54 10.34 -6.29
CA ALA A 218 -29.16 9.06 -5.93
C ALA A 218 -29.03 8.71 -4.44
N ASN A 219 -28.69 9.68 -3.57
CA ASN A 219 -28.52 9.51 -2.13
C ASN A 219 -27.35 8.59 -1.72
N ILE A 220 -26.39 8.35 -2.61
CA ILE A 220 -25.13 7.68 -2.26
C ILE A 220 -24.24 8.66 -1.50
N LYS A 221 -23.75 8.26 -0.33
CA LYS A 221 -22.76 9.05 0.42
C LYS A 221 -21.39 8.84 -0.24
N VAL A 222 -20.83 9.92 -0.81
CA VAL A 222 -19.53 9.88 -1.53
C VAL A 222 -18.53 10.85 -0.94
N HIS A 223 -17.40 10.34 -0.43
CA HIS A 223 -16.34 11.14 0.20
C HIS A 223 -14.96 10.82 -0.38
N PRO A 224 -14.18 11.81 -0.86
CA PRO A 224 -12.81 11.57 -1.31
C PRO A 224 -11.85 11.42 -0.13
N PHE A 225 -10.93 10.46 -0.22
CA PHE A 225 -9.83 10.27 0.73
C PHE A 225 -8.67 11.22 0.43
N LEU A 226 -8.21 11.93 1.46
CA LEU A 226 -7.16 12.95 1.40
C LEU A 226 -7.34 13.99 0.26
N PRO A 227 -8.44 14.76 0.24
CA PRO A 227 -8.68 15.75 -0.82
C PRO A 227 -7.59 16.83 -0.82
N ILE A 228 -7.11 17.17 -2.01
CA ILE A 228 -6.09 18.21 -2.21
C ILE A 228 -6.78 19.57 -2.27
N LYS A 229 -7.23 20.08 -1.12
CA LYS A 229 -7.89 21.39 -1.04
C LYS A 229 -6.93 22.59 -1.20
N TYR A 230 -5.61 22.39 -1.09
CA TYR A 230 -4.59 23.48 -1.09
C TYR A 230 -3.36 23.19 -1.98
N GLY A 231 -3.54 22.45 -3.08
CA GLY A 231 -2.48 22.18 -4.05
C GLY A 231 -1.26 21.41 -3.50
N PHE A 232 -0.13 21.50 -4.23
CA PHE A 232 1.14 20.80 -3.96
C PHE A 232 1.80 21.17 -2.62
N PHE A 233 1.27 22.13 -1.86
CA PHE A 233 1.86 22.61 -0.61
C PHE A 233 1.57 21.71 0.60
N ASN A 234 1.30 20.41 0.44
CA ASN A 234 1.04 19.51 1.57
C ASN A 234 1.62 18.10 1.34
N GLN A 235 2.33 17.57 2.34
CA GLN A 235 2.90 16.21 2.35
C GLN A 235 1.87 15.10 2.13
N LYS A 236 0.58 15.42 2.32
CA LYS A 236 -0.56 14.54 2.01
C LYS A 236 -0.43 13.86 0.65
N PHE A 237 0.14 14.52 -0.36
CA PHE A 237 0.36 13.95 -1.69
C PHE A 237 1.04 12.57 -1.66
N ASN A 238 1.98 12.37 -0.73
CA ASN A 238 2.81 11.17 -0.68
C ASN A 238 2.12 9.95 -0.07
N PHE A 239 1.08 10.17 0.74
CA PHE A 239 0.30 9.11 1.36
C PHE A 239 -0.93 8.85 0.51
N ARG A 240 -1.10 7.64 -0.01
CA ARG A 240 -2.25 7.26 -0.83
C ARG A 240 -3.02 6.15 -0.15
N ASN A 241 -4.35 6.21 -0.23
CA ASN A 241 -5.16 5.09 0.18
C ASN A 241 -5.12 4.05 -0.93
N HIS A 242 -4.35 2.98 -0.70
CA HIS A 242 -4.15 1.91 -1.66
C HIS A 242 -5.06 0.71 -1.38
N ARG A 243 -6.01 0.82 -0.45
CA ARG A 243 -6.96 -0.25 -0.11
C ARG A 243 -8.01 -0.41 -1.21
N LYS A 244 -8.45 -1.64 -1.42
CA LYS A 244 -9.60 -1.99 -2.26
C LYS A 244 -10.48 -2.91 -1.43
N ILE A 245 -11.54 -2.36 -0.88
CA ILE A 245 -12.45 -3.06 0.03
C ILE A 245 -13.86 -2.88 -0.49
N VAL A 246 -14.58 -3.97 -0.67
CA VAL A 246 -16.03 -3.95 -0.90
C VAL A 246 -16.67 -4.83 0.16
N VAL A 247 -17.60 -4.28 0.94
CA VAL A 247 -18.39 -5.00 1.92
C VAL A 247 -19.86 -4.84 1.58
N ILE A 248 -20.57 -5.96 1.53
CA ILE A 248 -21.99 -6.04 1.16
C ILE A 248 -22.70 -6.75 2.30
N ASP A 249 -23.63 -6.02 2.94
CA ASP A 249 -24.48 -6.47 4.04
C ASP A 249 -23.73 -7.05 5.27
N GLY A 250 -22.40 -6.88 5.35
CA GLY A 250 -21.56 -7.52 6.38
C GLY A 250 -21.31 -9.02 6.13
N GLU A 251 -21.89 -9.58 5.07
CA GLU A 251 -21.85 -11.02 4.74
C GLU A 251 -20.75 -11.36 3.74
N VAL A 252 -20.50 -10.47 2.79
CA VAL A 252 -19.52 -10.67 1.71
C VAL A 252 -18.53 -9.53 1.68
N GLY A 253 -17.24 -9.88 1.69
CA GLY A 253 -16.12 -8.95 1.60
C GLY A 253 -15.24 -9.23 0.39
N PHE A 254 -14.63 -8.19 -0.19
CA PHE A 254 -13.65 -8.31 -1.26
C PHE A 254 -12.38 -7.54 -0.90
N VAL A 255 -11.21 -8.13 -1.18
CA VAL A 255 -9.89 -7.49 -1.01
C VAL A 255 -8.86 -8.04 -2.00
N GLY A 256 -7.98 -7.19 -2.52
CA GLY A 256 -6.90 -7.63 -3.44
C GLY A 256 -6.37 -6.52 -4.33
N GLY A 257 -5.65 -6.87 -5.41
CA GLY A 257 -4.83 -5.91 -6.15
C GLY A 257 -5.53 -5.05 -7.21
N LEU A 258 -6.70 -5.47 -7.68
CA LEU A 258 -7.43 -4.86 -8.82
C LEU A 258 -8.09 -3.52 -8.47
N ASN A 259 -7.92 -2.51 -9.33
CA ASN A 259 -8.71 -1.28 -9.29
C ASN A 259 -9.84 -1.31 -10.32
N VAL A 260 -10.74 -0.34 -10.28
CA VAL A 260 -11.85 -0.23 -11.23
C VAL A 260 -11.44 0.56 -12.47
N GLY A 261 -11.29 -0.14 -13.59
CA GLY A 261 -11.03 0.41 -14.92
C GLY A 261 -10.98 -0.65 -16.03
N ASP A 262 -11.11 -0.22 -17.28
CA ASP A 262 -11.16 -1.08 -18.46
C ASP A 262 -9.82 -1.79 -18.74
N GLU A 263 -8.68 -1.22 -18.32
CA GLU A 263 -7.37 -1.86 -18.39
C GLU A 263 -7.29 -3.13 -17.55
N TYR A 264 -7.99 -3.20 -16.41
CA TYR A 264 -8.01 -4.36 -15.52
C TYR A 264 -8.83 -5.52 -16.10
N LEU A 265 -9.68 -5.23 -17.10
CA LEU A 265 -10.35 -6.23 -17.93
C LEU A 265 -9.53 -6.63 -19.17
N GLY A 266 -8.29 -6.15 -19.30
CA GLY A 266 -7.44 -6.41 -20.45
C GLY A 266 -7.85 -5.68 -21.73
N LYS A 267 -8.72 -4.65 -21.65
CA LYS A 267 -9.17 -3.88 -22.83
C LYS A 267 -8.14 -2.86 -23.31
N ASN A 268 -7.09 -2.60 -22.53
CA ASN A 268 -6.01 -1.69 -22.92
C ASN A 268 -5.01 -2.40 -23.84
N LYS A 269 -5.00 -2.05 -25.13
CA LYS A 269 -4.11 -2.66 -26.14
C LYS A 269 -2.62 -2.53 -25.85
N LYS A 270 -2.18 -1.51 -25.08
CA LYS A 270 -0.77 -1.32 -24.76
C LYS A 270 -0.28 -2.23 -23.63
N ILE A 271 -1.17 -2.54 -22.68
CA ILE A 271 -0.86 -3.34 -21.49
C ILE A 271 -1.17 -4.82 -21.74
N GLY A 272 -2.24 -5.10 -22.49
CA GLY A 272 -2.69 -6.46 -22.78
C GLY A 272 -3.40 -7.07 -21.57
N PHE A 273 -3.17 -8.38 -21.35
CA PHE A 273 -3.79 -9.11 -20.26
C PHE A 273 -3.32 -8.58 -18.88
N TRP A 274 -4.26 -8.22 -18.02
CA TRP A 274 -3.96 -7.78 -16.66
C TRP A 274 -4.11 -8.96 -15.69
N ARG A 275 -2.98 -9.49 -15.21
CA ARG A 275 -2.96 -10.61 -14.27
C ARG A 275 -2.81 -10.11 -12.85
N ASP A 276 -3.87 -10.22 -12.06
CA ASP A 276 -3.90 -9.83 -10.65
C ASP A 276 -4.79 -10.80 -9.87
N THR A 277 -4.74 -10.79 -8.55
CA THR A 277 -5.50 -11.70 -7.70
C THR A 277 -6.33 -10.92 -6.69
N HIS A 278 -7.58 -11.34 -6.54
CA HIS A 278 -8.50 -10.82 -5.54
C HIS A 278 -9.05 -11.97 -4.70
N LEU A 279 -9.43 -11.68 -3.45
CA LEU A 279 -10.14 -12.60 -2.58
C LEU A 279 -11.56 -12.11 -2.39
N MET A 280 -12.51 -13.03 -2.49
CA MET A 280 -13.83 -12.89 -1.89
C MET A 280 -13.84 -13.64 -0.56
N LEU A 281 -14.40 -13.02 0.47
CA LEU A 281 -14.52 -13.57 1.81
C LEU A 281 -15.98 -13.64 2.22
N LYS A 282 -16.34 -14.71 2.93
CA LYS A 282 -17.59 -14.84 3.68
C LYS A 282 -17.24 -15.34 5.07
N GLY A 283 -17.86 -14.81 6.12
CA GLY A 283 -17.51 -15.18 7.48
C GLY A 283 -17.12 -14.00 8.37
N GLU A 284 -16.57 -14.33 9.53
CA GLU A 284 -16.13 -13.36 10.53
C GLU A 284 -15.10 -12.34 9.99
N SER A 285 -14.18 -12.76 9.10
CA SER A 285 -13.12 -11.87 8.60
C SER A 285 -13.64 -10.72 7.73
N VAL A 286 -14.89 -10.80 7.23
CA VAL A 286 -15.57 -9.66 6.57
C VAL A 286 -15.73 -8.49 7.54
N GLN A 287 -15.99 -8.78 8.82
CA GLN A 287 -16.11 -7.75 9.86
C GLN A 287 -14.83 -6.94 10.02
N THR A 288 -13.66 -7.59 9.89
CA THR A 288 -12.39 -6.89 9.98
C THR A 288 -12.17 -5.94 8.81
N LEU A 289 -12.48 -6.38 7.57
CA LEU A 289 -12.46 -5.51 6.39
C LEU A 289 -13.43 -4.34 6.53
N HIS A 290 -14.62 -4.60 7.06
CA HIS A 290 -15.63 -3.59 7.30
C HIS A 290 -15.18 -2.57 8.37
N SER A 291 -14.54 -3.02 9.46
CA SER A 291 -13.95 -2.12 10.45
C SER A 291 -12.88 -1.21 9.86
N ILE A 292 -12.00 -1.74 9.00
CA ILE A 292 -10.99 -0.94 8.29
C ILE A 292 -11.67 0.15 7.45
N PHE A 293 -12.68 -0.22 6.66
CA PHE A 293 -13.49 0.73 5.90
C PHE A 293 -14.16 1.78 6.81
N MET A 294 -14.79 1.38 7.91
CA MET A 294 -15.49 2.29 8.81
C MET A 294 -14.56 3.32 9.44
N PHE A 295 -13.33 2.94 9.77
CA PHE A 295 -12.35 3.90 10.29
C PHE A 295 -11.88 4.89 9.22
N ASP A 296 -11.72 4.46 7.97
CA ASP A 296 -11.39 5.35 6.87
C ASP A 296 -12.56 6.26 6.51
N TRP A 297 -13.78 5.73 6.56
CA TRP A 297 -15.01 6.48 6.43
C TRP A 297 -15.15 7.56 7.49
N GLU A 298 -14.96 7.22 8.77
CA GLU A 298 -15.01 8.18 9.88
C GLU A 298 -13.97 9.29 9.68
N TYR A 299 -12.77 8.96 9.20
CA TYR A 299 -11.74 9.95 8.92
C TYR A 299 -12.13 10.94 7.82
N VAL A 300 -12.81 10.49 6.76
CA VAL A 300 -13.15 11.34 5.61
C VAL A 300 -14.51 12.04 5.72
N SER A 301 -15.43 11.48 6.49
CA SER A 301 -16.81 11.98 6.63
C SER A 301 -17.11 12.60 8.01
N GLY A 302 -16.41 12.17 9.05
CA GLY A 302 -16.74 12.46 10.45
C GLY A 302 -17.85 11.58 11.03
N GLU A 303 -18.43 10.66 10.24
CA GLU A 303 -19.50 9.74 10.68
C GLU A 303 -18.88 8.48 11.31
N CYS A 304 -19.13 8.27 12.61
CA CYS A 304 -18.66 7.09 13.34
C CYS A 304 -19.65 5.93 13.19
N LEU A 305 -19.29 4.92 12.40
CA LEU A 305 -20.15 3.77 12.09
C LEU A 305 -19.92 2.57 13.01
N ILE A 306 -18.71 2.43 13.56
CA ILE A 306 -18.25 1.25 14.29
C ILE A 306 -19.07 0.96 15.57
N ASN A 307 -19.81 1.94 16.09
CA ASN A 307 -20.67 1.76 17.27
C ASN A 307 -22.06 1.23 16.93
N ASN A 308 -22.41 1.09 15.65
CA ASN A 308 -23.71 0.58 15.24
C ASN A 308 -23.65 -0.94 15.08
N GLU A 309 -24.42 -1.67 15.88
CA GLU A 309 -24.51 -3.13 15.85
C GLU A 309 -24.95 -3.70 14.49
N ALA A 310 -25.71 -2.93 13.70
CA ALA A 310 -26.10 -3.33 12.35
C ALA A 310 -24.89 -3.49 11.39
N TYR A 311 -23.75 -2.86 11.71
CA TYR A 311 -22.51 -2.94 10.92
C TYR A 311 -21.42 -3.77 11.58
N THR A 312 -21.62 -4.23 12.81
CA THR A 312 -20.61 -4.96 13.59
C THR A 312 -20.97 -6.39 13.93
N LYS A 313 -22.12 -6.86 13.44
CA LYS A 313 -22.57 -8.23 13.62
C LYS A 313 -21.79 -9.18 12.69
N PRO A 314 -21.04 -10.16 13.23
CA PRO A 314 -20.35 -11.15 12.41
C PRO A 314 -21.34 -12.17 11.82
N HIS A 315 -21.03 -12.67 10.63
CA HIS A 315 -21.78 -13.71 9.93
C HIS A 315 -20.90 -14.96 9.76
N PRO A 316 -20.67 -15.76 10.81
CA PRO A 316 -19.76 -16.90 10.77
C PRO A 316 -20.24 -17.96 9.76
N VAL A 317 -19.28 -18.60 9.10
CA VAL A 317 -19.50 -19.73 8.20
C VAL A 317 -18.55 -20.86 8.56
N GLU A 318 -18.79 -22.05 8.02
CA GLU A 318 -17.78 -23.12 8.07
C GLU A 318 -16.52 -22.67 7.33
N GLY A 319 -15.41 -22.57 8.06
CA GLY A 319 -14.12 -22.15 7.52
C GLY A 319 -13.18 -23.33 7.28
N GLU A 320 -12.11 -23.07 6.54
CA GLU A 320 -11.17 -24.10 6.06
C GLU A 320 -9.75 -23.91 6.62
N GLY A 321 -9.56 -22.97 7.53
CA GLY A 321 -8.27 -22.55 8.07
C GLY A 321 -8.39 -21.22 8.79
N PHE A 322 -7.25 -20.60 9.08
CA PHE A 322 -7.20 -19.31 9.75
C PHE A 322 -7.10 -18.18 8.74
N VAL A 323 -7.92 -17.16 8.91
CA VAL A 323 -7.97 -15.97 8.05
C VAL A 323 -7.88 -14.72 8.90
N GLN A 324 -6.88 -13.89 8.67
CA GLN A 324 -6.72 -12.62 9.34
C GLN A 324 -6.50 -11.49 8.35
N ALA A 325 -7.47 -10.57 8.28
CA ALA A 325 -7.28 -9.31 7.57
C ALA A 325 -6.49 -8.32 8.44
N VAL A 326 -5.49 -7.66 7.86
CA VAL A 326 -4.61 -6.72 8.54
C VAL A 326 -4.48 -5.48 7.67
N ALA A 327 -4.73 -4.32 8.28
CA ALA A 327 -4.43 -3.03 7.68
C ALA A 327 -3.06 -2.54 8.14
N THR A 328 -2.32 -1.91 7.23
CA THR A 328 -1.09 -1.18 7.56
C THR A 328 -1.13 0.20 6.92
N GLY A 329 -0.31 1.13 7.42
CA GLY A 329 -0.17 2.43 6.82
C GLY A 329 0.37 3.48 7.79
N PRO A 330 0.37 4.76 7.40
CA PRO A 330 0.82 5.83 8.27
C PRO A 330 -0.12 6.05 9.48
N ASP A 331 -1.29 5.41 9.48
CA ASP A 331 -2.28 5.33 10.55
C ASP A 331 -2.14 4.08 11.45
N THR A 332 -1.15 3.22 11.24
CA THR A 332 -0.81 2.08 12.11
C THR A 332 0.55 2.29 12.79
N GLN A 333 0.93 1.42 13.74
CA GLN A 333 2.31 1.41 14.27
C GLN A 333 3.19 0.45 13.48
N GLU A 334 2.57 -0.60 12.96
CA GLU A 334 3.13 -1.74 12.27
C GLU A 334 3.25 -1.45 10.76
N ASN A 335 4.29 -1.98 10.12
CA ASN A 335 4.50 -1.88 8.68
C ASN A 335 4.29 -3.24 8.00
N MET A 336 3.82 -3.25 6.75
CA MET A 336 3.66 -4.51 6.00
C MET A 336 4.98 -5.29 5.86
N SER A 337 6.11 -4.57 5.81
CA SER A 337 7.43 -5.18 5.79
C SER A 337 7.71 -6.09 7.00
N ASP A 338 7.18 -5.76 8.19
CA ASP A 338 7.47 -6.54 9.39
C ASP A 338 6.69 -7.86 9.36
N TYR A 339 5.45 -7.83 8.86
CA TYR A 339 4.65 -9.03 8.60
C TYR A 339 5.32 -9.93 7.54
N TYR A 340 5.69 -9.38 6.39
CA TYR A 340 6.39 -10.14 5.36
C TYR A 340 7.74 -10.68 5.84
N TYR A 341 8.50 -9.91 6.64
CA TYR A 341 9.75 -10.38 7.21
C TYR A 341 9.52 -11.61 8.10
N THR A 342 8.59 -11.54 9.06
CA THR A 342 8.28 -12.65 9.95
C THR A 342 7.80 -13.88 9.16
N MET A 343 6.92 -13.67 8.17
CA MET A 343 6.39 -14.73 7.31
C MET A 343 7.51 -15.40 6.46
N ILE A 344 8.43 -14.62 5.88
CA ILE A 344 9.59 -15.12 5.12
C ILE A 344 10.56 -15.88 6.03
N THR A 345 10.81 -15.38 7.25
CA THR A 345 11.72 -16.03 8.20
C THR A 345 11.17 -17.31 8.83
N SER A 346 9.85 -17.54 8.76
CA SER A 346 9.26 -18.80 9.20
C SER A 346 9.38 -19.92 8.18
N ALA A 347 9.68 -19.62 6.91
CA ALA A 347 9.76 -20.61 5.84
C ALA A 347 10.78 -21.73 6.12
N THR A 348 10.35 -22.96 5.87
CA THR A 348 11.14 -24.19 6.06
C THR A 348 11.40 -24.94 4.76
N LYS A 349 10.57 -24.75 3.72
CA LYS A 349 10.60 -25.47 2.45
C LYS A 349 10.67 -24.53 1.25
N SER A 350 9.76 -23.57 1.15
CA SER A 350 9.61 -22.73 -0.04
C SER A 350 9.05 -21.33 0.24
N ILE A 351 9.47 -20.36 -0.57
CA ILE A 351 9.01 -18.97 -0.57
C ILE A 351 8.69 -18.57 -2.00
N TRP A 352 7.41 -18.39 -2.32
CA TRP A 352 6.96 -17.94 -3.63
C TRP A 352 6.35 -16.55 -3.52
N ILE A 353 6.91 -15.60 -4.26
CA ILE A 353 6.47 -14.21 -4.27
C ILE A 353 6.03 -13.87 -5.68
N SER A 354 4.90 -13.17 -5.80
CA SER A 354 4.48 -12.50 -7.03
C SER A 354 4.14 -11.05 -6.74
N THR A 355 4.80 -10.13 -7.43
CA THR A 355 4.65 -8.70 -7.21
C THR A 355 4.91 -7.89 -8.48
N PRO A 356 4.17 -6.78 -8.75
CA PRO A 356 4.51 -5.91 -9.88
C PRO A 356 5.86 -5.24 -9.68
N TYR A 357 6.15 -4.82 -8.44
CA TYR A 357 7.34 -4.05 -8.10
C TYR A 357 8.09 -4.72 -6.96
N PHE A 358 9.31 -5.17 -7.25
CA PHE A 358 10.18 -5.80 -6.26
C PHE A 358 11.30 -4.84 -5.87
N VAL A 359 11.00 -3.95 -4.93
CA VAL A 359 11.93 -2.94 -4.39
C VAL A 359 11.98 -3.09 -2.86
N PRO A 360 12.39 -4.26 -2.33
CA PRO A 360 12.31 -4.54 -0.90
C PRO A 360 13.34 -3.72 -0.09
N ASN A 361 13.05 -3.57 1.20
CA ASN A 361 14.02 -3.06 2.16
C ASN A 361 15.11 -4.11 2.48
N GLU A 362 16.11 -3.69 3.26
CA GLU A 362 17.25 -4.54 3.59
C GLU A 362 16.88 -5.79 4.42
N ALA A 363 15.90 -5.68 5.30
CA ALA A 363 15.45 -6.79 6.14
C ALA A 363 14.89 -7.93 5.29
N ILE A 364 13.99 -7.61 4.35
CA ILE A 364 13.40 -8.59 3.42
C ILE A 364 14.49 -9.22 2.53
N ARG A 365 15.40 -8.42 1.95
CA ARG A 365 16.51 -8.95 1.16
C ARG A 365 17.38 -9.92 1.95
N THR A 366 17.70 -9.55 3.19
CA THR A 366 18.53 -10.37 4.07
C THR A 366 17.83 -11.68 4.41
N ALA A 367 16.54 -11.64 4.74
CA ALA A 367 15.73 -12.82 5.02
C ALA A 367 15.70 -13.79 3.83
N LEU A 368 15.42 -13.29 2.62
CA LEU A 368 15.41 -14.10 1.39
C LEU A 368 16.76 -14.74 1.09
N ARG A 369 17.84 -13.96 1.20
CA ARG A 369 19.22 -14.47 1.00
C ARG A 369 19.58 -15.56 2.01
N ILE A 370 19.21 -15.39 3.28
CA ILE A 370 19.47 -16.37 4.32
C ILE A 370 18.64 -17.63 4.08
N ALA A 371 17.36 -17.50 3.73
CA ALA A 371 16.48 -18.62 3.40
C ALA A 371 17.06 -19.45 2.24
N ALA A 372 17.42 -18.81 1.12
CA ALA A 372 18.01 -19.49 -0.03
C ALA A 372 19.32 -20.22 0.34
N ARG A 373 20.18 -19.62 1.17
CA ARG A 373 21.41 -20.27 1.66
C ARG A 373 21.18 -21.44 2.60
N LYS A 374 20.03 -21.49 3.28
CA LYS A 374 19.61 -22.64 4.11
C LYS A 374 19.03 -23.78 3.26
N GLY A 375 18.89 -23.59 1.95
CA GLY A 375 18.29 -24.58 1.04
C GLY A 375 16.77 -24.45 0.90
N VAL A 376 16.16 -23.39 1.43
CA VAL A 376 14.75 -23.07 1.15
C VAL A 376 14.63 -22.64 -0.31
N GLU A 377 13.68 -23.22 -1.04
CA GLU A 377 13.40 -22.81 -2.41
C GLU A 377 12.82 -21.39 -2.44
N VAL A 378 13.36 -20.49 -3.25
CA VAL A 378 12.84 -19.13 -3.36
C VAL A 378 12.56 -18.80 -4.82
N ARG A 379 11.30 -18.50 -5.13
CA ARG A 379 10.82 -18.10 -6.46
C ARG A 379 10.19 -16.71 -6.38
N ILE A 380 10.58 -15.82 -7.29
CA ILE A 380 10.04 -14.47 -7.37
C ILE A 380 9.55 -14.23 -8.79
N MET A 381 8.26 -13.94 -8.94
CA MET A 381 7.64 -13.61 -10.21
C MET A 381 7.35 -12.12 -10.29
N VAL A 382 7.75 -11.51 -11.40
CA VAL A 382 7.61 -10.09 -11.71
C VAL A 382 7.21 -9.92 -13.19
N PRO A 383 6.55 -8.82 -13.57
CA PRO A 383 6.24 -8.56 -14.98
C PRO A 383 7.51 -8.37 -15.82
N GLU A 384 7.50 -8.86 -17.06
CA GLU A 384 8.58 -8.59 -18.03
C GLU A 384 8.64 -7.10 -18.39
N ILE A 385 7.48 -6.48 -18.53
CA ILE A 385 7.31 -5.06 -18.83
C ILE A 385 6.42 -4.43 -17.75
N ASN A 386 6.97 -3.46 -17.01
CA ASN A 386 6.23 -2.62 -16.08
C ASN A 386 5.60 -1.39 -16.77
N ASP A 387 4.75 -0.71 -16.01
CA ASP A 387 4.04 0.51 -16.38
C ASP A 387 4.91 1.79 -16.38
N GLY A 388 6.15 1.71 -15.88
CA GLY A 388 7.03 2.88 -15.73
C GLY A 388 8.53 2.55 -15.77
N PHE A 389 9.33 3.55 -16.16
CA PHE A 389 10.79 3.43 -16.21
C PHE A 389 11.38 3.14 -14.82
N LEU A 390 11.01 3.93 -13.82
CA LEU A 390 11.56 3.78 -12.46
C LEU A 390 11.13 2.47 -11.81
N THR A 391 9.88 2.03 -12.00
CA THR A 391 9.37 0.75 -11.48
C THR A 391 10.04 -0.44 -12.16
N GLN A 392 10.21 -0.39 -13.50
CA GLN A 392 10.92 -1.42 -14.28
C GLN A 392 12.37 -1.61 -13.82
N TYR A 393 13.16 -0.55 -13.91
CA TYR A 393 14.60 -0.63 -13.67
C TYR A 393 14.93 -0.64 -12.17
N GLY A 394 14.05 -0.08 -11.32
CA GLY A 394 14.12 -0.21 -9.87
C GLY A 394 14.05 -1.68 -9.46
N THR A 395 13.03 -2.41 -9.94
CA THR A 395 12.86 -3.85 -9.73
C THR A 395 14.07 -4.66 -10.22
N ARG A 396 14.47 -4.48 -11.48
CA ARG A 396 15.59 -5.22 -12.08
C ARG A 396 16.94 -4.99 -11.39
N SER A 397 17.11 -3.84 -10.71
CA SER A 397 18.34 -3.52 -9.98
C SER A 397 18.67 -4.48 -8.82
N TYR A 398 17.70 -5.28 -8.37
CA TYR A 398 17.85 -6.24 -7.27
C TYR A 398 18.16 -7.67 -7.75
N PHE A 399 17.87 -8.02 -9.01
CA PHE A 399 17.98 -9.40 -9.50
C PHE A 399 19.41 -9.94 -9.42
N ALA A 400 20.42 -9.11 -9.66
CA ALA A 400 21.82 -9.54 -9.60
C ALA A 400 22.23 -10.02 -8.21
N GLU A 401 21.59 -9.53 -7.14
CA GLU A 401 21.77 -9.99 -5.75
C GLU A 401 21.03 -11.31 -5.52
N LEU A 402 19.77 -11.39 -5.97
CA LEU A 402 18.91 -12.57 -5.83
C LEU A 402 19.50 -13.80 -6.54
N LEU A 403 19.82 -13.65 -7.83
CA LEU A 403 20.36 -14.72 -8.68
C LEU A 403 21.69 -15.27 -8.14
N ARG A 404 22.48 -14.41 -7.49
CA ARG A 404 23.76 -14.80 -6.84
C ARG A 404 23.56 -15.74 -5.66
N CYS A 405 22.38 -15.72 -5.05
CA CYS A 405 22.03 -16.53 -3.89
C CYS A 405 21.26 -17.80 -4.26
N GLY A 406 21.07 -18.10 -5.56
CA GLY A 406 20.29 -19.23 -6.03
C GLY A 406 18.77 -18.99 -6.04
N ILE A 407 18.33 -17.74 -5.86
CA ILE A 407 16.91 -17.38 -5.95
C ILE A 407 16.49 -17.35 -7.41
N GLU A 408 15.38 -18.01 -7.73
CA GLU A 408 14.81 -18.03 -9.07
C GLU A 408 13.94 -16.80 -9.31
N VAL A 409 14.18 -16.11 -10.43
CA VAL A 409 13.39 -14.94 -10.84
C VAL A 409 12.71 -15.23 -12.17
N TYR A 410 11.38 -15.18 -12.17
CA TYR A 410 10.51 -15.41 -13.32
C TYR A 410 9.95 -14.09 -13.84
N SER A 411 10.07 -13.90 -15.16
CA SER A 411 9.61 -12.72 -15.87
C SER A 411 8.34 -13.07 -16.66
N TYR A 412 7.19 -12.59 -16.20
CA TYR A 412 5.87 -12.90 -16.78
C TYR A 412 5.64 -12.17 -18.12
N ARG A 413 5.21 -12.90 -19.16
CA ARG A 413 5.21 -12.39 -20.55
C ARG A 413 3.85 -12.18 -21.18
N LYS A 414 2.79 -12.81 -20.65
CA LYS A 414 1.45 -12.77 -21.26
C LYS A 414 0.75 -11.41 -21.15
N GLY A 415 1.25 -10.53 -20.29
CA GLY A 415 0.76 -9.18 -20.10
C GLY A 415 1.37 -8.56 -18.85
N PHE A 416 0.61 -7.75 -18.14
CA PHE A 416 1.07 -7.11 -16.92
C PHE A 416 0.69 -7.91 -15.67
N LEU A 417 1.71 -8.44 -14.99
CA LEU A 417 1.58 -9.12 -13.71
C LEU A 417 1.55 -8.08 -12.58
N HIS A 418 0.41 -8.00 -11.91
CA HIS A 418 0.15 -7.02 -10.85
C HIS A 418 -0.33 -7.69 -9.56
N GLN A 419 -0.01 -8.95 -9.33
CA GLN A 419 -0.36 -9.67 -8.10
C GLN A 419 0.38 -9.11 -6.87
N LYS A 420 -0.14 -9.36 -5.66
CA LYS A 420 0.56 -9.09 -4.39
C LYS A 420 0.42 -10.30 -3.50
N ILE A 421 1.18 -11.34 -3.85
CA ILE A 421 1.06 -12.65 -3.23
C ILE A 421 2.39 -13.06 -2.65
N VAL A 422 2.35 -13.59 -1.43
CA VAL A 422 3.45 -14.32 -0.80
C VAL A 422 2.88 -15.67 -0.37
N ILE A 423 3.48 -16.78 -0.79
CA ILE A 423 3.14 -18.15 -0.39
C ILE A 423 4.37 -18.74 0.31
N ILE A 424 4.18 -19.30 1.49
CA ILE A 424 5.23 -19.94 2.28
C ILE A 424 4.84 -21.41 2.47
N ASP A 425 5.79 -22.30 2.19
CA ASP A 425 5.74 -23.76 2.41
C ASP A 425 4.52 -24.52 1.85
N GLY A 426 3.68 -23.83 1.06
CA GLY A 426 2.45 -24.34 0.50
C GLY A 426 1.24 -24.32 1.46
N ASP A 427 1.37 -23.70 2.64
CA ASP A 427 0.38 -23.75 3.70
C ASP A 427 0.15 -22.41 4.44
N MET A 428 0.89 -21.35 4.07
CA MET A 428 0.59 -19.98 4.46
C MET A 428 0.60 -19.08 3.23
N ALA A 429 -0.30 -18.10 3.18
CA ALA A 429 -0.33 -17.12 2.12
C ALA A 429 -0.69 -15.71 2.61
N SER A 430 -0.22 -14.70 1.89
CA SER A 430 -0.71 -13.32 1.97
C SER A 430 -1.25 -12.89 0.62
N VAL A 431 -2.43 -12.31 0.59
CA VAL A 431 -3.03 -11.70 -0.60
C VAL A 431 -3.63 -10.35 -0.21
N GLY A 432 -3.36 -9.30 -0.98
CA GLY A 432 -3.89 -7.99 -0.63
C GLY A 432 -3.49 -6.89 -1.60
N THR A 433 -3.29 -5.71 -1.04
CA THR A 433 -2.99 -4.50 -1.81
C THR A 433 -1.51 -4.13 -1.79
N ALA A 434 -0.76 -4.60 -0.79
CA ALA A 434 0.62 -4.17 -0.55
C ALA A 434 1.62 -4.83 -1.50
N ASN A 435 2.29 -3.99 -2.31
CA ASN A 435 3.45 -4.40 -3.10
C ASN A 435 4.66 -4.74 -2.22
N MET A 436 5.70 -5.34 -2.82
CA MET A 436 6.99 -5.55 -2.18
C MET A 436 7.93 -4.34 -2.41
N ASP A 437 7.44 -3.13 -2.09
CA ASP A 437 8.13 -1.84 -2.30
C ASP A 437 8.08 -0.92 -1.07
N MET A 438 8.89 0.14 -1.07
CA MET A 438 9.05 1.02 0.09
C MET A 438 7.80 1.87 0.34
N ARG A 439 7.05 2.21 -0.71
CA ARG A 439 5.78 2.94 -0.59
C ARG A 439 4.72 2.13 0.13
N SER A 440 4.45 0.90 -0.31
CA SER A 440 3.50 -0.01 0.34
C SER A 440 3.92 -0.34 1.76
N PHE A 441 5.23 -0.41 2.04
CA PHE A 441 5.71 -0.67 3.39
C PHE A 441 5.56 0.50 4.36
N HIS A 442 5.60 1.76 3.90
CA HIS A 442 5.73 2.91 4.82
C HIS A 442 4.80 4.09 4.58
N LEU A 443 4.25 4.25 3.38
CA LEU A 443 3.53 5.46 2.97
C LEU A 443 2.08 5.20 2.62
N ASN A 444 1.79 4.10 1.94
CA ASN A 444 0.43 3.80 1.53
C ASN A 444 -0.37 3.19 2.69
N PHE A 445 -1.68 3.45 2.67
CA PHE A 445 -2.63 2.68 3.45
C PHE A 445 -2.90 1.40 2.67
N GLU A 446 -2.59 0.26 3.26
CA GLU A 446 -2.71 -1.06 2.64
C GLU A 446 -3.60 -1.97 3.48
N VAL A 447 -4.07 -3.05 2.87
CA VAL A 447 -4.79 -4.13 3.53
C VAL A 447 -4.46 -5.46 2.87
N ASN A 448 -4.13 -6.46 3.69
CA ASN A 448 -3.86 -7.82 3.25
C ASN A 448 -4.65 -8.82 4.10
N ALA A 449 -5.06 -9.93 3.48
CA ALA A 449 -5.52 -11.12 4.18
C ALA A 449 -4.35 -12.10 4.29
N PHE A 450 -4.04 -12.51 5.51
CA PHE A 450 -3.15 -13.62 5.80
C PHE A 450 -3.97 -14.89 5.99
N LEU A 451 -3.55 -15.96 5.33
CA LEU A 451 -4.16 -17.27 5.32
C LEU A 451 -3.17 -18.27 5.92
N ILE A 452 -3.63 -19.12 6.82
CA ILE A 452 -2.87 -20.25 7.36
C ILE A 452 -3.77 -21.47 7.23
N GLU A 453 -3.31 -22.49 6.50
CA GLU A 453 -4.08 -23.64 6.05
C GLU A 453 -5.25 -23.27 5.10
N GLY A 454 -5.94 -24.28 4.58
CA GLY A 454 -7.12 -24.14 3.73
C GLY A 454 -6.90 -24.28 2.22
N GLU A 455 -7.96 -24.69 1.52
CA GLU A 455 -7.92 -25.03 0.08
C GLU A 455 -7.63 -23.81 -0.81
N THR A 456 -7.91 -22.61 -0.32
CA THR A 456 -7.59 -21.35 -1.00
C THR A 456 -6.09 -21.26 -1.32
N ILE A 457 -5.22 -21.73 -0.41
CA ILE A 457 -3.76 -21.70 -0.62
C ILE A 457 -3.37 -22.64 -1.77
N GLN A 458 -3.99 -23.82 -1.88
CA GLN A 458 -3.76 -24.73 -3.00
C GLN A 458 -4.21 -24.13 -4.34
N THR A 459 -5.30 -23.37 -4.33
CA THR A 459 -5.75 -22.63 -5.52
C THR A 459 -4.74 -21.52 -5.91
N LEU A 460 -4.14 -20.84 -4.93
CA LEU A 460 -3.09 -19.85 -5.19
C LEU A 460 -1.82 -20.49 -5.77
N ILE A 461 -1.40 -21.65 -5.24
CA ILE A 461 -0.27 -22.44 -5.75
C ILE A 461 -0.50 -22.82 -7.20
N LYS A 462 -1.64 -23.45 -7.51
CA LYS A 462 -1.99 -23.83 -8.88
C LYS A 462 -1.97 -22.63 -9.83
N ASN A 463 -2.58 -21.52 -9.42
CA ASN A 463 -2.57 -20.29 -10.20
C ASN A 463 -1.16 -19.73 -10.42
N TYR A 464 -0.27 -19.82 -9.43
CA TYR A 464 1.11 -19.39 -9.54
C TYR A 464 1.88 -20.26 -10.54
N GLU A 465 1.71 -21.58 -10.48
CA GLU A 465 2.33 -22.52 -11.41
C GLU A 465 1.85 -22.30 -12.85
N GLU A 466 0.55 -22.07 -13.05
CA GLU A 466 0.00 -21.69 -14.37
C GLU A 466 0.60 -20.36 -14.87
N ASP A 467 0.78 -19.37 -13.99
CA ASP A 467 1.43 -18.10 -14.36
C ASP A 467 2.94 -18.30 -14.67
N MET A 468 3.60 -19.33 -14.11
CA MET A 468 4.98 -19.68 -14.42
C MET A 468 5.14 -20.24 -15.84
N GLU A 469 4.15 -20.95 -16.38
CA GLU A 469 4.17 -21.44 -17.76
C GLU A 469 4.22 -20.28 -18.78
N ASP A 470 3.57 -19.17 -18.45
CA ASP A 470 3.58 -17.92 -19.21
C ASP A 470 4.79 -17.00 -18.87
N SER A 471 5.77 -17.52 -18.12
CA SER A 471 6.93 -16.78 -17.62
C SER A 471 8.26 -17.31 -18.15
N HIS A 472 9.27 -16.44 -18.15
CA HIS A 472 10.64 -16.79 -18.48
C HIS A 472 11.55 -16.75 -17.25
N LEU A 473 12.21 -17.87 -16.96
CA LEU A 473 13.25 -17.93 -15.93
C LEU A 473 14.48 -17.11 -16.35
N ILE A 474 14.82 -16.09 -15.58
CA ILE A 474 15.98 -15.23 -15.82
C ILE A 474 17.26 -15.99 -15.48
N LYS A 475 18.02 -16.37 -16.53
CA LYS A 475 19.28 -17.09 -16.36
C LYS A 475 20.39 -16.17 -15.80
N PRO A 476 21.09 -16.55 -14.71
CA PRO A 476 22.16 -15.72 -14.13
C PRO A 476 23.23 -15.30 -15.14
N VAL A 477 23.74 -16.24 -15.95
CA VAL A 477 24.80 -15.97 -16.95
C VAL A 477 24.39 -14.91 -17.97
N ALA A 478 23.15 -15.00 -18.48
CA ALA A 478 22.62 -14.03 -19.43
C ALA A 478 22.45 -12.66 -18.77
N PHE A 479 21.95 -12.65 -17.53
CA PHE A 479 21.71 -11.43 -16.78
C PHE A 479 23.02 -10.67 -16.44
N TYR A 480 24.10 -11.37 -16.09
CA TYR A 480 25.39 -10.72 -15.82
C TYR A 480 26.07 -10.14 -17.08
N LYS A 481 25.74 -10.63 -18.27
CA LYS A 481 26.30 -10.16 -19.55
C LYS A 481 25.60 -8.95 -20.17
N ARG A 482 24.61 -8.37 -19.48
CA ARG A 482 23.89 -7.17 -19.92
C ARG A 482 24.81 -5.96 -20.13
N SER A 483 24.41 -5.09 -21.05
CA SER A 483 25.19 -3.91 -21.44
C SER A 483 25.36 -2.90 -20.30
N LEU A 484 26.38 -2.04 -20.42
CA LEU A 484 26.61 -0.93 -19.47
C LEU A 484 25.38 0.00 -19.40
N VAL A 485 24.72 0.23 -20.53
CA VAL A 485 23.51 1.07 -20.62
C VAL A 485 22.39 0.53 -19.73
N GLU A 486 22.10 -0.78 -19.79
CA GLU A 486 21.06 -1.38 -18.96
C GLU A 486 21.41 -1.29 -17.47
N ARG A 487 22.69 -1.54 -17.12
CA ARG A 487 23.17 -1.40 -15.73
C ARG A 487 23.04 0.03 -15.23
N SER A 488 23.35 1.03 -16.06
CA SER A 488 23.22 2.43 -15.71
C SER A 488 21.77 2.83 -15.42
N LYS A 489 20.81 2.36 -16.23
CA LYS A 489 19.37 2.60 -15.99
C LYS A 489 18.91 2.02 -14.65
N GLU A 490 19.32 0.79 -14.34
CA GLU A 490 19.01 0.12 -13.07
C GLU A 490 19.63 0.83 -11.87
N SER A 491 20.92 1.19 -11.95
CA SER A 491 21.59 1.92 -10.88
C SER A 491 20.96 3.30 -10.65
N PHE A 492 20.58 4.00 -11.72
CA PHE A 492 19.88 5.27 -11.61
C PHE A 492 18.50 5.12 -10.97
N ALA A 493 17.68 4.18 -11.46
CA ALA A 493 16.34 3.93 -10.92
C ALA A 493 16.38 3.52 -9.43
N ARG A 494 17.39 2.74 -9.02
CA ARG A 494 17.59 2.34 -7.62
C ARG A 494 17.77 3.52 -6.66
N LEU A 495 18.27 4.67 -7.11
CA LEU A 495 18.36 5.88 -6.28
C LEU A 495 16.99 6.39 -5.82
N PHE A 496 15.93 6.05 -6.56
CA PHE A 496 14.55 6.44 -6.27
C PHE A 496 13.78 5.35 -5.48
N SER A 497 14.44 4.27 -5.05
CA SER A 497 13.79 3.16 -4.33
C SER A 497 13.02 3.61 -3.08
N GLY A 498 13.46 4.68 -2.40
CA GLY A 498 12.78 5.19 -1.21
C GLY A 498 11.44 5.87 -1.48
N VAL A 499 11.16 6.23 -2.74
CA VAL A 499 9.88 6.83 -3.17
C VAL A 499 9.06 5.91 -4.06
N LEU A 500 9.60 4.73 -4.42
CA LEU A 500 8.99 3.69 -5.24
C LEU A 500 8.19 2.69 -4.42
#